data_AF-A0A4W2E733-F1
#
_entry.id   AF-A0A4W2E733-F1
#
_cell.length_a   1.000
_cell.length_b   1.000
_cell.length_c   1.000
_cell.angle_alpha   90.00
_cell.angle_beta   90.00
_cell.angle_gamma   90.00
#
_symmetry.space_group_name_H-M   'P 1'
#
loop_
_entity.id
_entity.type
_entity.pdbx_description
1 polymer ?
#
loop_
_entity_poly.entity_id
_entity_poly.type
_entity_poly.pdbx_seq_one_letter_code
_entity_poly.pdbx_strand_id
1 'polypeptide(L)'
;MQSFLLFHLQILIQNLINEEGILFWIGLNFTFSEKSWKWVNGSFLNSKILPIFGDAKEDCCVYISKTQCISDYCAAENRWICQKELKPVRNKGIYSSN
;
A
#
# COMPACT_ATOMS: atom_id res chain seq x y z
N MET A 1 -15.60 8.54 1.62
CA MET A 1 -14.78 8.78 2.82
C MET A 1 -13.52 7.92 2.90
N GLN A 2 -13.51 6.64 2.49
CA GLN A 2 -12.27 5.83 2.42
C GLN A 2 -11.19 6.41 1.47
N SER A 3 -11.59 7.19 0.45
CA SER A 3 -10.67 7.77 -0.54
C SER A 3 -9.68 8.80 -0.03
N PHE A 4 -10.02 9.55 1.01
CA PHE A 4 -9.12 10.59 1.54
C PHE A 4 -7.99 10.00 2.39
N LEU A 5 -8.27 8.96 3.18
CA LEU A 5 -7.28 8.30 4.03
C LEU A 5 -6.15 7.63 3.23
N LEU A 6 -6.47 7.04 2.08
CA LEU A 6 -5.49 6.39 1.20
C LEU A 6 -4.60 7.41 0.45
N PHE A 7 -5.15 8.54 0.00
CA PHE A 7 -4.36 9.62 -0.62
C PHE A 7 -3.34 10.23 0.36
N HIS A 8 -3.76 10.49 1.59
CA HIS A 8 -2.85 11.00 2.62
C HIS A 8 -1.76 9.98 2.99
N LEU A 9 -2.08 8.69 2.98
CA LEU A 9 -1.11 7.63 3.23
C LEU A 9 -0.09 7.52 2.09
N GLN A 10 -0.51 7.64 0.83
CA GLN A 10 0.40 7.69 -0.32
C GLN A 10 1.42 8.83 -0.19
N ILE A 11 0.94 10.05 0.07
CA ILE A 11 1.81 11.23 0.24
C ILE A 11 2.76 11.05 1.42
N LEU A 12 2.27 10.50 2.54
CA LEU A 12 3.11 10.21 3.70
C LEU A 12 4.23 9.23 3.36
N ILE A 13 3.90 8.12 2.68
CA ILE A 13 4.91 7.13 2.30
C ILE A 13 5.93 7.75 1.34
N GLN A 14 5.50 8.50 0.32
CA GLN A 14 6.42 9.15 -0.62
C GLN A 14 7.35 10.16 0.06
N ASN A 15 6.84 10.92 1.03
CA ASN A 15 7.65 11.85 1.83
C ASN A 15 8.68 11.15 2.73
N LEU A 16 8.45 9.87 3.08
CA LEU A 16 9.40 9.06 3.83
C LEU A 16 10.47 8.42 2.93
N ILE A 17 10.24 8.36 1.61
CA ILE A 17 11.21 7.88 0.62
C ILE A 17 12.16 9.04 0.29
N ASN A 18 13.23 9.13 1.07
CA ASN A 18 14.18 10.24 0.99
C ASN A 18 15.18 10.12 -0.18
N GLU A 19 15.43 8.89 -0.64
CA GLU A 19 16.42 8.58 -1.68
C GLU A 19 15.75 8.22 -3.01
N GLU A 20 16.22 8.85 -4.08
CA GLU A 20 15.81 8.50 -5.44
C GLU A 20 16.36 7.14 -5.85
N GLY A 21 15.54 6.35 -6.55
CA GLY A 21 15.90 5.00 -6.97
C GLY A 21 15.58 3.90 -5.96
N ILE A 22 15.16 4.22 -4.73
CA ILE A 22 14.61 3.21 -3.83
C ILE A 22 13.15 2.94 -4.20
N LEU A 23 12.86 1.67 -4.47
CA LEU A 23 11.54 1.17 -4.81
C LEU A 23 11.02 0.27 -3.69
N PHE A 24 9.75 0.45 -3.35
CA PHE A 24 9.10 -0.37 -2.34
C PHE A 24 7.85 -1.03 -2.91
N TRP A 25 7.82 -2.35 -2.92
CA TRP A 25 6.60 -3.10 -3.14
C TRP A 25 5.53 -2.73 -2.10
N ILE A 26 4.33 -2.52 -2.60
CA ILE A 26 3.11 -2.45 -1.80
C ILE A 26 2.27 -3.71 -2.06
N GLY A 27 1.37 -4.03 -1.15
CA GLY A 27 0.54 -5.25 -1.23
C GLY A 27 -0.57 -5.15 -2.28
N LEU A 28 -0.25 -4.78 -3.51
CA LEU A 28 -1.20 -4.61 -4.61
C LEU A 28 -0.75 -5.42 -5.82
N ASN A 29 -1.64 -6.25 -6.34
CA ASN A 29 -1.40 -7.11 -7.50
C ASN A 29 -2.52 -6.95 -8.54
N PHE A 30 -2.21 -7.24 -9.80
CA PHE A 30 -3.24 -7.28 -10.85
C PHE A 30 -3.92 -8.65 -10.87
N THR A 31 -5.25 -8.66 -10.92
CA THR A 31 -6.04 -9.88 -11.12
C THR A 31 -6.56 -9.90 -12.54
N PHE A 32 -6.06 -10.83 -13.37
CA PHE A 32 -6.45 -10.92 -14.79
C PHE A 32 -7.93 -11.26 -14.99
N SER A 33 -8.48 -12.20 -14.20
CA SER A 33 -9.89 -12.62 -14.30
C SER A 33 -10.88 -11.48 -14.00
N GLU A 34 -10.51 -10.59 -13.08
CA GLU A 34 -11.32 -9.45 -12.64
C GLU A 34 -10.96 -8.15 -13.40
N LYS A 35 -9.86 -8.17 -14.18
CA LYS A 35 -9.27 -7.01 -14.89
C LYS A 35 -9.08 -5.79 -13.99
N SER A 36 -8.63 -6.01 -12.76
CA SER A 36 -8.56 -4.97 -11.73
C SER A 36 -7.39 -5.17 -10.78
N TRP A 37 -6.93 -4.08 -10.18
CA TRP A 37 -5.97 -4.08 -9.09
C TRP A 37 -6.62 -4.46 -7.76
N LYS A 38 -6.00 -5.38 -7.03
CA LYS A 38 -6.50 -5.91 -5.76
C LYS A 38 -5.41 -5.83 -4.71
N TRP A 39 -5.81 -5.48 -3.50
CA TRP A 39 -4.95 -5.56 -2.33
C TRP A 39 -4.81 -7.01 -1.89
N VAL A 40 -3.69 -7.35 -1.25
CA VAL A 40 -3.44 -8.69 -0.69
C VAL A 40 -4.49 -9.16 0.31
N ASN A 41 -5.31 -8.26 0.87
CA ASN A 41 -6.45 -8.59 1.73
C ASN A 41 -7.73 -8.95 0.94
N GLY A 42 -7.68 -8.95 -0.39
CA GLY A 42 -8.80 -9.25 -1.28
C GLY A 42 -9.70 -8.05 -1.62
N SER A 43 -9.42 -6.85 -1.11
CA SER A 43 -10.21 -5.67 -1.48
C SER A 43 -9.76 -5.06 -2.81
N PHE A 44 -10.71 -4.52 -3.59
CA PHE A 44 -10.40 -3.86 -4.86
C PHE A 44 -9.82 -2.46 -4.65
N LEU A 45 -8.84 -2.09 -5.47
CA LEU A 45 -8.39 -0.71 -5.54
C LEU A 45 -9.45 0.13 -6.27
N ASN A 46 -9.80 1.27 -5.69
CA ASN A 46 -10.49 2.32 -6.42
C ASN A 46 -9.46 3.13 -7.22
N SER A 47 -9.42 2.92 -8.53
CA SER A 47 -8.47 3.53 -9.47
C SER A 47 -8.50 5.06 -9.50
N LYS A 48 -9.57 5.69 -8.99
CA LYS A 48 -9.64 7.16 -8.84
C LYS A 48 -8.76 7.69 -7.70
N ILE A 49 -8.36 6.82 -6.76
CA ILE A 49 -7.56 7.19 -5.59
C ILE A 49 -6.07 7.10 -5.89
N LEU A 50 -5.65 6.03 -6.57
CA LEU A 50 -4.24 5.77 -6.81
C LEU A 50 -4.04 5.48 -8.30
N PRO A 51 -3.44 6.43 -9.06
CA PRO A 51 -3.03 6.15 -10.43
C PRO A 51 -1.86 5.16 -10.40
N ILE A 52 -1.96 4.11 -11.21
CA ILE A 52 -0.90 3.13 -11.41
C ILE A 52 -0.43 3.27 -12.85
N PHE A 53 0.88 3.47 -13.00
CA PHE A 53 1.54 3.57 -14.29
C PHE A 53 2.15 2.23 -14.69
N GLY A 54 2.28 1.96 -15.98
CA GLY A 54 2.81 0.71 -16.51
C GLY A 54 1.74 -0.29 -16.93
N ASP A 55 2.17 -1.53 -17.18
CA ASP A 55 1.31 -2.58 -17.72
C ASP A 55 0.41 -3.21 -16.66
N ALA A 56 -0.82 -3.54 -17.06
CA ALA A 56 -1.79 -4.27 -16.26
C ALA A 56 -1.92 -5.70 -16.81
N LYS A 57 -0.98 -6.57 -16.43
CA LYS A 57 -0.87 -7.96 -16.89
C LYS A 57 -0.87 -8.93 -15.71
N GLU A 58 -1.05 -10.21 -16.02
CA GLU A 58 -0.82 -11.29 -15.05
C GLU A 58 0.60 -11.19 -14.48
N ASP A 59 0.76 -11.57 -13.22
CA ASP A 59 2.02 -11.47 -12.46
C ASP A 59 2.61 -10.06 -12.32
N CYS A 60 1.81 -9.01 -12.50
CA CYS A 60 2.21 -7.64 -12.17
C CYS A 60 1.84 -7.27 -10.73
N CYS A 61 2.82 -6.71 -10.03
CA CYS A 61 2.70 -6.10 -8.71
C CYS A 61 2.98 -4.60 -8.82
N VAL A 62 2.64 -3.83 -7.79
CA VAL A 62 2.88 -2.38 -7.78
C VAL A 62 3.91 -2.02 -6.73
N TYR A 63 4.92 -1.26 -7.14
CA TYR A 63 5.82 -0.58 -6.21
C TYR A 63 5.52 0.91 -6.17
N ILE A 64 5.86 1.52 -5.04
CA ILE A 64 5.88 2.95 -4.82
C ILE A 64 7.32 3.45 -4.89
N SER A 65 7.50 4.54 -5.63
CA SER A 65 8.71 5.35 -5.65
C SER A 65 8.43 6.71 -5.03
N LYS A 66 9.47 7.54 -4.89
CA LYS A 66 9.35 8.93 -4.42
C LYS A 66 8.27 9.74 -5.16
N THR A 67 8.02 9.45 -6.44
CA THR A 67 7.12 10.27 -7.28
C THR A 67 5.86 9.55 -7.72
N GLN A 68 5.89 8.22 -7.90
CA GLN A 68 4.80 7.50 -8.55
C GLN A 68 4.65 6.04 -8.08
N CYS A 69 3.48 5.48 -8.34
CA CYS A 69 3.19 4.05 -8.23
C CYS A 69 3.24 3.40 -9.61
N ILE A 70 4.10 2.40 -9.77
CA ILE A 70 4.37 1.77 -11.06
C ILE A 70 4.18 0.26 -10.93
N SER A 71 3.61 -0.36 -11.96
CA SER A 71 3.53 -1.81 -12.08
C SER A 71 4.78 -2.39 -12.72
N ASP A 72 5.18 -3.54 -12.20
CA ASP A 72 6.27 -4.36 -12.73
C ASP A 72 6.04 -5.82 -12.35
N TYR A 73 6.82 -6.74 -12.91
CA TYR A 73 6.72 -8.16 -12.60
C TYR A 73 6.97 -8.41 -11.11
N CYS A 74 6.08 -9.15 -10.46
CA CYS A 74 6.16 -9.47 -9.03
C CYS A 74 7.48 -10.15 -8.63
N ALA A 75 8.17 -10.79 -9.59
CA ALA A 75 9.45 -11.45 -9.38
C ALA A 75 10.64 -10.48 -9.27
N ALA A 76 10.48 -9.19 -9.59
CA ALA A 76 11.55 -8.23 -9.49
C ALA A 76 11.92 -7.94 -8.02
N GLU A 77 13.21 -7.76 -7.77
CA GLU A 77 13.75 -7.53 -6.44
C GLU A 77 13.55 -6.07 -6.01
N ASN A 78 12.61 -5.83 -5.08
CA ASN A 78 12.46 -4.54 -4.41
C ASN A 78 12.21 -4.74 -2.92
N ARG A 79 12.37 -3.65 -2.13
CA ARG A 79 12.06 -3.65 -0.69
C ARG A 79 10.55 -3.69 -0.49
N TRP A 80 10.06 -4.03 0.69
CA TRP A 80 8.62 -4.13 0.96
C TRP A 80 8.18 -3.17 2.07
N ILE A 81 6.99 -2.59 1.91
CA ILE A 81 6.30 -1.88 2.99
C ILE A 81 5.14 -2.75 3.48
N CYS A 82 5.08 -2.96 4.80
CA CYS A 82 4.00 -3.71 5.44
C CYS A 82 3.10 -2.78 6.25
N GLN A 83 1.79 -3.04 6.22
CA GLN A 83 0.83 -2.42 7.12
C GLN A 83 0.56 -3.34 8.32
N LYS A 84 0.51 -2.76 9.53
CA LYS A 84 0.11 -3.47 10.74
C LYS A 84 -0.95 -2.65 11.47
N GLU A 85 -2.04 -3.31 11.84
CA GLU A 85 -3.04 -2.69 12.71
C GLU A 85 -2.53 -2.66 14.15
N LEU A 86 -2.60 -1.48 14.78
CA LEU A 86 -2.29 -1.34 16.19
C LEU A 86 -3.51 -1.81 17.00
N LYS A 87 -3.32 -2.84 17.83
CA LYS A 87 -4.34 -3.21 18.80
C LYS A 87 -4.41 -2.10 19.86
N PRO A 88 -5.61 -1.63 20.25
CA PRO A 88 -5.72 -0.67 21.33
C PRO A 88 -5.09 -1.26 22.60
N VAL A 89 -4.12 -0.55 23.17
CA VAL A 89 -3.56 -0.91 24.46
C VAL A 89 -4.67 -0.71 25.48
N ARG A 90 -5.19 -1.79 26.04
CA ARG A 90 -6.04 -1.70 27.24
C ARG A 90 -5.14 -1.22 28.36
N ASN A 91 -5.17 0.08 28.64
CA ASN A 91 -4.68 0.59 29.92
C ASN A 91 -5.51 -0.10 30.99
N LYS A 92 -4.95 -1.12 31.66
CA LYS A 92 -5.55 -1.63 32.90
C LYS A 92 -5.55 -0.46 33.86
N GLY A 93 -6.71 0.16 34.05
CA GLY A 93 -6.90 1.21 35.04
C GLY A 93 -6.42 0.66 36.38
N ILE A 94 -5.43 1.34 36.96
CA ILE A 94 -5.11 1.20 38.39
C ILE A 94 -6.28 1.89 39.10
N TYR A 95 -7.33 1.13 39.41
CA TYR A 95 -8.27 1.57 40.43
C TYR A 95 -7.58 1.28 41.77
N SER A 96 -6.99 2.32 42.37
CA SER A 96 -6.72 2.33 43.80
C SER A 96 -8.06 2.24 44.51
N SER A 97 -8.34 1.10 45.12
CA SER A 97 -9.33 0.98 46.18
C SER A 97 -8.83 1.78 47.39
N ASN A 98 -9.49 2.91 47.67
CA ASN A 98 -9.49 3.53 49.00
C ASN A 98 -10.62 2.92 49.83
#